data_AF-A0AA86R603-F1
#
_entry.id   AF-A0AA86R603-F1
#
_cell.length_a   1.000
_cell.length_b   1.000
_cell.length_c   1.000
_cell.angle_alpha   90.00
_cell.angle_beta   90.00
_cell.angle_gamma   90.00
#
_symmetry.space_group_name_H-M   'P 1'
#
loop_
_entity.id
_entity.type
_entity.pdbx_description
1 polymer ?
#
loop_
_entity_poly.entity_id
_entity_poly.type
_entity_poly.pdbx_seq_one_letter_code
_entity_poly.pdbx_strand_id
1 'polypeptide(L)'
;MKEINSVKNGKKQYLSEYDQNMIRKFEDKVLDGVLEIKDNQELTNLDFIQNLSVCKLKLENCQNIQHQIFNDTITELYITKCKFTSLLDIQINNLEVLSLQENRINDIQNVIVKMKCNPKFSKLLELDISEQLNFTQNNQNISKESLNINTEQLKKQNSIINLVKLTLEGNGITDIDELSTFVNLKELNLSQNKNINIGSIKYLTQLTKLSLENCKLVNIQNISFLTNLTDLNLNENQVDITPLSNLSQLNNLHLFGCGLASVQLSPLQNLLQLVYLQLEANEIYDISTLNKLINLKHLELQCNNINDISSIKNLENLTFLDISHCEIKYFSVLRKLINLEELYMCENRYFDISQIQYLVKLRKIDLCLCNIYDISPLRPLINLQYLDISENNIFDISPLAQLKNLTELQLEYNMIANFSQLEHLSIFNTLFIDNQTTPTLQEELVYVKMKGIDECTTFLQNMSQMRKQMRSRVNLTKTRVSLCKENSTIIHLHLFDNITSLFQQLDSIGQYQ
;
A
#
# COMPACT_ATOMS: atom_id res chain seq x y z
N MET A 1 -22.10 15.49 38.73
CA MET A 1 -21.84 15.20 40.16
C MET A 1 -23.04 15.36 41.12
N LYS A 2 -24.11 16.14 40.83
CA LYS A 2 -25.31 16.19 41.71
C LYS A 2 -26.47 15.26 41.31
N GLU A 3 -26.39 14.56 40.18
CA GLU A 3 -27.36 13.51 39.81
C GLU A 3 -26.97 12.08 40.25
N ILE A 4 -25.78 11.91 40.86
CA ILE A 4 -25.29 10.60 41.34
C ILE A 4 -26.04 10.13 42.62
N ASN A 5 -26.84 10.99 43.27
CA ASN A 5 -27.49 10.64 44.53
C ASN A 5 -28.97 10.21 44.43
N SER A 6 -29.63 10.29 43.26
CA SER A 6 -31.05 9.92 43.15
C SER A 6 -31.29 8.44 42.84
N VAL A 7 -30.26 7.67 42.48
CA VAL A 7 -30.40 6.21 42.21
C VAL A 7 -30.17 5.35 43.47
N LYS A 8 -29.75 5.95 44.60
CA LYS A 8 -29.46 5.21 45.84
C LYS A 8 -30.67 4.61 46.57
N ASN A 9 -31.91 4.93 46.18
CA ASN A 9 -33.11 4.45 46.86
C ASN A 9 -34.07 3.76 45.87
N GLY A 10 -33.81 2.49 45.52
CA GLY A 10 -34.81 1.72 44.76
C GLY A 10 -34.55 0.24 44.53
N LYS A 11 -33.30 -0.20 44.34
CA LYS A 11 -32.96 -1.63 44.23
C LYS A 11 -31.57 -1.88 44.81
N LYS A 12 -31.49 -2.20 46.10
CA LYS A 12 -30.27 -2.80 46.67
C LYS A 12 -30.18 -4.24 46.18
N GLN A 13 -29.54 -4.46 45.03
CA GLN A 13 -28.81 -5.71 44.84
C GLN A 13 -27.56 -5.61 45.72
N TYR A 14 -27.42 -6.50 46.70
CA TYR A 14 -26.21 -6.62 47.48
C TYR A 14 -25.10 -7.10 46.54
N LEU A 15 -24.28 -6.16 46.04
CA LEU A 15 -23.07 -6.51 45.28
C LEU A 15 -22.10 -7.21 46.24
N SER A 16 -21.49 -8.32 45.77
CA SER A 16 -20.52 -9.05 46.56
C SER A 16 -19.30 -8.17 46.87
N GLU A 17 -18.58 -8.47 47.95
CA GLU A 17 -17.33 -7.74 48.28
C GLU A 17 -16.29 -7.86 47.15
N TYR A 18 -16.33 -8.99 46.42
CA TYR A 18 -15.55 -9.20 45.21
C TYR A 18 -15.90 -8.18 44.10
N ASP A 19 -17.20 -8.01 43.80
CA ASP A 19 -17.65 -7.05 42.78
C ASP A 19 -17.30 -5.61 43.16
N GLN A 20 -17.42 -5.24 44.44
CA GLN A 20 -17.08 -3.89 44.91
C GLN A 20 -15.58 -3.58 44.76
N ASN A 21 -14.71 -4.55 45.03
CA ASN A 21 -13.26 -4.39 44.83
C ASN A 21 -12.90 -4.30 43.34
N MET A 22 -13.59 -5.06 42.49
CA MET A 22 -13.40 -5.00 41.05
C MET A 22 -13.89 -3.68 40.45
N ILE A 23 -15.05 -3.17 40.88
CA ILE A 23 -15.56 -1.85 40.50
C ILE A 23 -14.49 -0.80 40.79
N ARG A 24 -13.98 -0.72 42.04
CA ARG A 24 -12.94 0.26 42.39
C ARG A 24 -11.68 0.12 41.53
N LYS A 25 -11.24 -1.10 41.24
CA LYS A 25 -10.05 -1.38 40.41
C LYS A 25 -10.19 -0.88 38.98
N PHE A 26 -11.41 -0.85 38.44
CA PHE A 26 -11.68 -0.44 37.06
C PHE A 26 -12.30 0.94 36.92
N GLU A 27 -12.91 1.50 37.97
CA GLU A 27 -13.38 2.90 38.01
C GLU A 27 -12.24 3.87 37.69
N ASP A 28 -11.06 3.66 38.29
CA ASP A 28 -9.86 4.48 38.03
C ASP A 28 -9.32 4.32 36.60
N LYS A 29 -9.76 3.30 35.86
CA LYS A 29 -9.36 3.04 34.47
C LYS A 29 -10.38 3.55 33.44
N VAL A 30 -11.55 4.04 33.88
CA VAL A 30 -12.52 4.67 32.99
C VAL A 30 -12.03 6.08 32.66
N LEU A 31 -11.60 6.28 31.41
CA LEU A 31 -11.16 7.58 30.90
C LEU A 31 -12.19 8.06 29.89
N ASP A 32 -12.78 9.24 30.13
CA ASP A 32 -13.78 9.87 29.26
C ASP A 32 -14.95 8.95 28.86
N GLY A 33 -15.38 8.07 29.78
CA GLY A 33 -16.47 7.12 29.53
C GLY A 33 -16.06 5.89 28.71
N VAL A 34 -14.77 5.70 28.46
CA VAL A 34 -14.19 4.53 27.79
C VAL A 34 -13.60 3.58 28.82
N LEU A 35 -13.93 2.29 28.70
CA LEU A 35 -13.30 1.21 29.44
C LEU A 35 -12.67 0.22 28.46
N GLU A 36 -11.38 -0.06 28.66
CA GLU A 36 -10.63 -1.04 27.86
C GLU A 36 -10.06 -2.13 28.76
N ILE A 37 -10.34 -3.39 28.40
CA ILE A 37 -9.90 -4.57 29.12
C ILE A 37 -9.16 -5.48 28.13
N LYS A 38 -7.88 -5.73 28.37
CA LYS A 38 -7.02 -6.62 27.57
C LYS A 38 -6.46 -7.77 28.39
N ASP A 39 -6.26 -8.90 27.72
CA ASP A 39 -5.49 -10.07 28.20
C ASP A 39 -5.87 -10.57 29.59
N ASN A 40 -7.14 -10.40 29.96
CA ASN A 40 -7.57 -10.69 31.30
C ASN A 40 -8.12 -12.11 31.39
N GLN A 41 -7.22 -13.05 31.70
CA GLN A 41 -7.56 -14.47 31.88
C GLN A 41 -8.26 -14.76 33.22
N GLU A 42 -8.22 -13.84 34.18
CA GLU A 42 -8.80 -14.02 35.52
C GLU A 42 -10.25 -13.50 35.63
N LEU A 43 -10.70 -12.70 34.66
CA LEU A 43 -12.08 -12.21 34.60
C LEU A 43 -13.02 -13.32 34.15
N THR A 44 -13.51 -14.09 35.11
CA THR A 44 -14.55 -15.11 34.88
C THR A 44 -15.96 -14.52 34.91
N ASN A 45 -16.13 -13.30 35.45
CA ASN A 45 -17.40 -12.58 35.50
C ASN A 45 -17.22 -11.06 35.24
N LEU A 46 -18.01 -10.49 34.33
CA LEU A 46 -18.03 -9.07 33.99
C LEU A 46 -19.29 -8.34 34.49
N ASP A 47 -20.10 -8.95 35.35
CA ASP A 47 -21.34 -8.36 35.88
C ASP A 47 -21.12 -6.98 36.52
N PHE A 48 -19.93 -6.72 37.07
CA PHE A 48 -19.58 -5.43 37.64
C PHE A 48 -19.69 -4.27 36.63
N ILE A 49 -19.53 -4.52 35.33
CA ILE A 49 -19.63 -3.52 34.26
C ILE A 49 -21.02 -2.88 34.25
N GLN A 50 -22.08 -3.60 34.67
CA GLN A 50 -23.43 -3.04 34.79
C GLN A 50 -23.50 -1.82 35.71
N ASN A 51 -22.57 -1.72 36.66
CA ASN A 51 -22.53 -0.64 37.65
C ASN A 51 -21.61 0.51 37.23
N LEU A 52 -20.86 0.36 36.13
CA LEU A 52 -19.99 1.40 35.59
C LEU A 52 -20.78 2.29 34.63
N SER A 53 -20.52 3.60 34.67
CA SER A 53 -21.06 4.58 33.71
C SER A 53 -20.11 4.70 32.51
N VAL A 54 -20.16 3.71 31.61
CA VAL A 54 -19.31 3.60 30.43
C VAL A 54 -20.18 3.70 29.18
N CYS A 55 -19.78 4.54 28.22
CA CYS A 55 -20.41 4.62 26.91
C CYS A 55 -19.70 3.75 25.87
N LYS A 56 -18.38 3.55 26.01
CA LYS A 56 -17.57 2.73 25.10
C LYS A 56 -16.83 1.63 25.84
N LEU A 57 -17.10 0.38 25.49
CA LEU A 57 -16.46 -0.79 26.08
C LEU A 57 -15.62 -1.52 25.03
N LYS A 58 -14.34 -1.77 25.34
CA LYS A 58 -13.43 -2.59 24.53
C LYS A 58 -12.95 -3.79 25.33
N LEU A 59 -13.21 -4.98 24.81
CA LEU A 59 -12.78 -6.25 25.37
C LEU A 59 -11.87 -6.95 24.37
N GLU A 60 -10.62 -7.19 24.73
CA GLU A 60 -9.64 -7.89 23.90
C GLU A 60 -9.09 -9.11 24.65
N ASN A 61 -9.10 -10.27 23.99
CA ASN A 61 -8.55 -11.53 24.52
C ASN A 61 -9.12 -11.90 25.92
N CYS A 62 -10.38 -11.56 26.18
CA CYS A 62 -11.08 -11.88 27.42
C CYS A 62 -11.75 -13.25 27.33
N GLN A 63 -11.71 -14.03 28.42
CA GLN A 63 -12.44 -15.31 28.50
C GLN A 63 -13.84 -15.11 29.10
N ASN A 64 -14.78 -16.02 28.82
CA ASN A 64 -16.09 -16.11 29.48
C ASN A 64 -16.99 -14.86 29.39
N ILE A 65 -16.95 -14.15 28.26
CA ILE A 65 -17.85 -13.02 27.99
C ILE A 65 -19.26 -13.43 27.52
N GLN A 66 -19.50 -14.72 27.31
CA GLN A 66 -20.82 -15.23 26.93
C GLN A 66 -21.81 -15.03 28.08
N HIS A 67 -23.05 -14.64 27.73
CA HIS A 67 -24.15 -14.40 28.67
C HIS A 67 -23.91 -13.28 29.70
N GLN A 68 -22.87 -12.46 29.52
CA GLN A 68 -22.64 -11.29 30.36
C GLN A 68 -23.75 -10.25 30.12
N ILE A 69 -24.29 -9.69 31.19
CA ILE A 69 -25.23 -8.59 31.11
C ILE A 69 -24.42 -7.30 31.14
N PHE A 70 -24.60 -6.46 30.12
CA PHE A 70 -23.94 -5.18 29.97
C PHE A 70 -24.89 -4.04 30.40
N ASN A 71 -24.34 -2.87 30.75
CA ASN A 71 -25.13 -1.68 31.07
C ASN A 71 -25.74 -1.08 29.79
N ASP A 72 -26.98 -0.58 29.88
CA ASP A 72 -27.67 0.18 28.82
C ASP A 72 -27.06 1.57 28.55
N THR A 73 -26.08 2.02 29.35
CA THR A 73 -25.29 3.23 29.04
C THR A 73 -24.31 3.02 27.90
N ILE A 74 -23.98 1.78 27.56
CA ILE A 74 -23.02 1.45 26.50
C ILE A 74 -23.69 1.70 25.14
N THR A 75 -23.07 2.58 24.35
CA THR A 75 -23.47 2.88 22.96
C THR A 75 -22.49 2.27 21.97
N GLU A 76 -21.25 1.98 22.38
CA GLU A 76 -20.23 1.36 21.55
C GLU A 76 -19.61 0.14 22.24
N LEU A 77 -19.67 -1.02 21.59
CA LEU A 77 -19.13 -2.27 22.11
C LEU A 77 -18.16 -2.90 21.11
N TYR A 78 -16.92 -3.09 21.53
CA TYR A 78 -15.88 -3.78 20.77
C TYR A 78 -15.44 -5.02 21.53
N ILE A 79 -15.51 -6.17 20.86
CA ILE A 79 -15.12 -7.46 21.40
C ILE A 79 -14.21 -8.12 20.38
N THR A 80 -12.95 -8.34 20.72
CA THR A 80 -11.94 -8.88 19.82
C THR A 80 -11.23 -10.08 20.45
N LYS A 81 -11.10 -11.20 19.73
CA LYS A 81 -10.40 -12.41 20.22
C LYS A 81 -10.99 -13.02 21.51
N CYS A 82 -12.26 -12.79 21.82
CA CYS A 82 -12.88 -13.20 23.08
C CYS A 82 -13.71 -14.51 22.99
N LYS A 83 -13.60 -15.26 21.88
CA LYS A 83 -14.37 -16.50 21.63
C LYS A 83 -15.90 -16.31 21.72
N PHE A 84 -16.40 -15.11 21.45
CA PHE A 84 -17.84 -14.83 21.42
C PHE A 84 -18.52 -15.64 20.32
N THR A 85 -19.73 -16.18 20.58
CA THR A 85 -20.39 -17.11 19.63
C THR A 85 -21.77 -16.66 19.16
N SER A 86 -22.43 -15.72 19.85
CA SER A 86 -23.81 -15.34 19.53
C SER A 86 -24.13 -13.89 19.89
N LEU A 87 -24.57 -13.11 18.90
CA LEU A 87 -25.02 -11.73 19.10
C LEU A 87 -26.29 -11.62 19.94
N LEU A 88 -27.08 -12.70 20.03
CA LEU A 88 -28.31 -12.70 20.83
C LEU A 88 -28.04 -12.63 22.34
N ASP A 89 -26.81 -12.93 22.77
CA ASP A 89 -26.42 -12.79 24.17
C ASP A 89 -26.26 -11.32 24.57
N ILE A 90 -26.11 -10.40 23.61
CA ILE A 90 -25.95 -8.97 23.90
C ILE A 90 -27.28 -8.40 24.43
N GLN A 91 -27.30 -8.01 25.70
CA GLN A 91 -28.45 -7.42 26.39
C GLN A 91 -28.35 -5.88 26.48
N ILE A 92 -27.99 -5.20 25.39
CA ILE A 92 -27.85 -3.73 25.34
C ILE A 92 -28.91 -3.15 24.40
N ASN A 93 -29.72 -2.20 24.87
CA ASN A 93 -30.81 -1.61 24.08
C ASN A 93 -30.42 -0.32 23.32
N ASN A 94 -29.32 0.33 23.72
CA ASN A 94 -28.87 1.62 23.18
C ASN A 94 -27.65 1.52 22.28
N LEU A 95 -27.34 0.32 21.78
CA LEU A 95 -26.12 0.08 21.02
C LEU A 95 -26.20 0.74 19.63
N GLU A 96 -25.25 1.61 19.34
CA GLU A 96 -25.09 2.32 18.06
C GLU A 96 -23.95 1.69 17.23
N VAL A 97 -22.89 1.23 17.89
CA VAL A 97 -21.73 0.58 17.26
C VAL A 97 -21.45 -0.77 17.92
N LEU A 98 -21.35 -1.82 17.10
CA LEU A 98 -20.98 -3.16 17.54
C LEU A 98 -19.86 -3.71 16.66
N SER A 99 -18.74 -4.08 17.28
CA SER A 99 -17.60 -4.70 16.61
C SER A 99 -17.24 -6.02 17.30
N LEU A 100 -17.20 -7.11 16.53
CA LEU A 100 -17.02 -8.48 17.00
C LEU A 100 -15.89 -9.20 16.24
N GLN A 101 -14.79 -8.53 15.97
CA GLN A 101 -13.67 -9.04 15.17
C GLN A 101 -13.00 -10.27 15.79
N GLU A 102 -12.53 -11.20 14.97
CA GLU A 102 -11.73 -12.35 15.42
C GLU A 102 -12.38 -13.18 16.56
N ASN A 103 -13.72 -13.34 16.52
CA ASN A 103 -14.46 -14.18 17.48
C ASN A 103 -14.77 -15.56 16.89
N ARG A 104 -15.82 -16.24 17.34
CA ARG A 104 -16.23 -17.58 16.88
C ARG A 104 -17.71 -17.61 16.50
N ILE A 105 -18.19 -16.52 15.93
CA ILE A 105 -19.58 -16.41 15.50
C ILE A 105 -19.75 -17.27 14.25
N ASN A 106 -20.49 -18.37 14.39
CA ASN A 106 -20.82 -19.25 13.27
C ASN A 106 -22.12 -18.78 12.60
N ASP A 107 -22.27 -19.09 11.31
CA ASP A 107 -23.52 -18.89 10.55
C ASP A 107 -24.00 -17.43 10.54
N ILE A 108 -23.14 -16.57 10.01
CA ILE A 108 -23.31 -15.12 10.01
C ILE A 108 -24.55 -14.68 9.21
N GLN A 109 -24.91 -15.41 8.16
CA GLN A 109 -26.15 -15.16 7.42
C GLN A 109 -27.38 -15.28 8.33
N ASN A 110 -27.48 -16.37 9.10
CA ASN A 110 -28.59 -16.51 10.05
C ASN A 110 -28.52 -15.49 11.20
N VAL A 111 -27.31 -15.10 11.64
CA VAL A 111 -27.15 -14.03 12.62
C VAL A 111 -27.74 -12.72 12.10
N ILE A 112 -27.41 -12.32 10.86
CA ILE A 112 -27.91 -11.08 10.26
C ILE A 112 -29.44 -11.09 10.14
N VAL A 113 -30.03 -12.21 9.70
CA VAL A 113 -31.49 -12.37 9.63
C VAL A 113 -32.14 -12.21 11.00
N LYS A 114 -31.56 -12.82 12.03
CA LYS A 114 -32.08 -12.75 13.41
C LYS A 114 -31.92 -11.35 14.00
N MET A 115 -30.78 -10.70 13.77
CA MET A 115 -30.55 -9.33 14.20
C MET A 115 -31.57 -8.38 13.59
N LYS A 116 -31.81 -8.49 12.28
CA LYS A 116 -32.73 -7.62 11.54
C LYS A 116 -34.11 -7.49 12.17
N CYS A 117 -34.59 -8.52 12.86
CA CYS A 117 -35.92 -8.55 13.48
C CYS A 117 -35.88 -8.35 15.01
N ASN A 118 -34.71 -8.09 15.60
CA ASN A 118 -34.54 -7.90 17.04
C ASN A 118 -34.54 -6.40 17.44
N PRO A 119 -35.58 -5.90 18.14
CA PRO A 119 -35.74 -4.48 18.51
C PRO A 119 -34.54 -3.85 19.24
N LYS A 120 -33.71 -4.67 19.89
CA LYS A 120 -32.51 -4.20 20.60
C LYS A 120 -31.47 -3.56 19.69
N PHE A 121 -31.41 -3.97 18.42
CA PHE A 121 -30.49 -3.41 17.45
C PHE A 121 -31.13 -2.27 16.63
N SER A 122 -32.30 -1.75 17.02
CA SER A 122 -32.98 -0.70 16.26
C SER A 122 -32.19 0.63 16.18
N LYS A 123 -31.31 0.88 17.15
CA LYS A 123 -30.39 2.03 17.18
C LYS A 123 -29.03 1.75 16.54
N LEU A 124 -28.77 0.51 16.13
CA LEU A 124 -27.48 0.10 15.60
C LEU A 124 -27.26 0.75 14.22
N LEU A 125 -26.17 1.51 14.11
CA LEU A 125 -25.74 2.22 12.90
C LEU A 125 -24.53 1.53 12.26
N GLU A 126 -23.64 0.97 13.07
CA GLU A 126 -22.43 0.32 12.61
C GLU A 126 -22.31 -1.09 13.17
N LEU A 127 -22.06 -2.05 12.29
CA LEU A 127 -21.80 -3.43 12.64
C LEU A 127 -20.54 -3.93 11.94
N ASP A 128 -19.59 -4.41 12.73
CA ASP A 128 -18.40 -5.09 12.25
C ASP A 128 -18.37 -6.51 12.83
N ILE A 129 -18.40 -7.50 11.96
CA ILE A 129 -18.16 -8.90 12.31
C ILE A 129 -17.11 -9.37 11.31
N SER A 130 -15.82 -9.13 11.54
CA SER A 130 -14.75 -9.57 10.64
C SER A 130 -13.98 -10.78 11.17
N GLU A 131 -13.37 -11.54 10.26
CA GLU A 131 -12.30 -12.51 10.54
C GLU A 131 -12.62 -13.56 11.62
N GLN A 132 -13.82 -14.16 11.60
CA GLN A 132 -14.20 -15.12 12.64
C GLN A 132 -13.29 -16.37 12.64
N LEU A 133 -12.71 -16.66 13.82
CA LEU A 133 -11.88 -17.84 14.09
C LEU A 133 -12.70 -19.12 13.89
N ASN A 134 -12.05 -20.14 13.32
CA ASN A 134 -12.59 -21.47 13.00
C ASN A 134 -13.57 -21.55 11.82
N PHE A 135 -13.65 -20.54 10.95
CA PHE A 135 -14.31 -20.69 9.65
C PHE A 135 -13.44 -21.54 8.69
N THR A 136 -13.35 -22.85 8.98
CA THR A 136 -12.76 -23.79 8.03
C THR A 136 -13.71 -23.94 6.84
N GLN A 137 -13.21 -23.70 5.63
CA GLN A 137 -13.94 -23.79 4.35
C GLN A 137 -14.59 -25.18 4.09
N ASN A 138 -14.39 -26.16 4.98
CA ASN A 138 -14.94 -27.50 4.89
C ASN A 138 -16.40 -27.63 5.35
N ASN A 139 -17.02 -26.57 5.87
CA ASN A 139 -18.48 -26.55 6.11
C ASN A 139 -19.27 -26.17 4.84
N GLN A 140 -18.90 -26.72 3.68
CA GLN A 140 -19.70 -26.64 2.44
C GLN A 140 -21.08 -27.30 2.56
N ASN A 141 -21.42 -27.91 3.70
CA ASN A 141 -22.68 -28.60 3.95
C ASN A 141 -23.21 -28.34 5.37
N ILE A 142 -23.34 -27.08 5.82
CA ILE A 142 -24.49 -26.82 6.68
C ILE A 142 -25.69 -26.87 5.73
N SER A 143 -26.23 -28.08 5.60
CA SER A 143 -27.42 -28.36 4.83
C SER A 143 -28.49 -27.32 5.21
N LYS A 144 -29.29 -26.94 4.20
CA LYS A 144 -30.54 -26.19 4.38
C LYS A 144 -31.49 -26.82 5.42
N GLU A 145 -31.15 -27.94 6.05
CA GLU A 145 -31.94 -28.69 7.01
C GLU A 145 -31.83 -28.17 8.46
N SER A 146 -30.89 -27.27 8.77
CA SER A 146 -30.96 -26.50 10.04
C SER A 146 -31.93 -25.30 9.97
N LEU A 147 -32.48 -25.00 8.78
CA LEU A 147 -33.49 -23.97 8.55
C LEU A 147 -34.92 -24.51 8.80
N ASN A 148 -35.23 -24.85 10.05
CA ASN A 148 -36.63 -24.97 10.48
C ASN A 148 -37.04 -23.80 11.39
N ILE A 149 -36.44 -22.64 11.15
CA ILE A 149 -37.01 -21.35 11.55
C ILE A 149 -37.72 -20.82 10.32
N ASN A 150 -38.95 -20.34 10.47
CA ASN A 150 -39.82 -19.83 9.43
C ASN A 150 -39.24 -18.53 8.80
N THR A 151 -38.09 -18.62 8.15
CA THR A 151 -37.30 -17.50 7.59
C THR A 151 -38.12 -16.71 6.59
N GLU A 152 -39.08 -17.32 5.89
CA GLU A 152 -40.02 -16.61 5.02
C GLU A 152 -40.93 -15.63 5.77
N GLN A 153 -41.32 -15.92 7.02
CA GLN A 153 -42.09 -14.99 7.84
C GLN A 153 -41.22 -13.83 8.36
N LEU A 154 -39.97 -14.09 8.75
CA LEU A 154 -39.01 -13.06 9.16
C LEU A 154 -38.59 -12.16 8.00
N LYS A 155 -38.49 -12.70 6.78
CA LYS A 155 -38.19 -11.95 5.55
C LYS A 155 -39.21 -10.84 5.26
N LYS A 156 -40.47 -10.99 5.70
CA LYS A 156 -41.56 -10.01 5.49
C LYS A 156 -41.62 -8.89 6.53
N GLN A 157 -40.81 -8.94 7.59
CA GLN A 157 -40.76 -7.87 8.57
C GLN A 157 -39.84 -6.74 8.07
N ASN A 158 -40.32 -5.49 8.15
CA ASN A 158 -39.52 -4.31 7.82
C ASN A 158 -38.24 -4.31 8.65
N SER A 159 -37.10 -3.97 8.03
CA SER A 159 -35.85 -3.80 8.78
C SER A 159 -36.07 -2.76 9.88
N ILE A 160 -35.93 -3.17 11.13
CA ILE A 160 -35.91 -2.24 12.26
C ILE A 160 -34.50 -1.67 12.49
N ILE A 161 -33.48 -2.22 11.83
CA ILE A 161 -32.10 -1.75 11.93
C ILE A 161 -31.82 -0.74 10.81
N ASN A 162 -31.24 0.39 11.20
CA ASN A 162 -30.83 1.50 10.34
C ASN A 162 -29.31 1.50 10.10
N LEU A 163 -28.74 0.35 9.71
CA LEU A 163 -27.30 0.26 9.45
C LEU A 163 -26.88 1.25 8.35
N VAL A 164 -25.83 1.99 8.66
CA VAL A 164 -25.10 2.88 7.74
C VAL A 164 -23.79 2.23 7.32
N LYS A 165 -23.16 1.46 8.22
CA LYS A 165 -21.90 0.76 7.98
C LYS A 165 -21.99 -0.71 8.37
N LEU A 166 -21.52 -1.58 7.49
CA LEU A 166 -21.50 -3.02 7.69
C LEU A 166 -20.18 -3.61 7.19
N THR A 167 -19.45 -4.27 8.08
CA THR A 167 -18.24 -5.02 7.75
C THR A 167 -18.47 -6.48 8.08
N LEU A 168 -18.30 -7.33 7.07
CA LEU A 168 -18.47 -8.78 7.14
C LEU A 168 -17.30 -9.51 6.49
N GLU A 169 -16.11 -8.93 6.58
CA GLU A 169 -14.89 -9.46 5.97
C GLU A 169 -14.50 -10.85 6.49
N GLY A 170 -14.04 -11.72 5.60
CA GLY A 170 -13.38 -12.98 6.00
C GLY A 170 -14.30 -14.02 6.63
N ASN A 171 -15.58 -14.01 6.27
CA ASN A 171 -16.63 -14.79 6.94
C ASN A 171 -17.18 -15.97 6.14
N GLY A 172 -16.62 -16.25 4.96
CA GLY A 172 -17.11 -17.31 4.08
C GLY A 172 -18.56 -17.10 3.61
N ILE A 173 -19.02 -15.85 3.53
CA ILE A 173 -20.35 -15.50 3.01
C ILE A 173 -20.40 -15.84 1.52
N THR A 174 -21.41 -16.60 1.12
CA THR A 174 -21.60 -17.03 -0.28
C THR A 174 -22.68 -16.24 -1.00
N ASP A 175 -23.57 -15.55 -0.29
CA ASP A 175 -24.68 -14.77 -0.85
C ASP A 175 -25.05 -13.61 0.07
N ILE A 176 -25.56 -12.52 -0.51
CA ILE A 176 -25.92 -11.27 0.19
C ILE A 176 -27.38 -10.86 -0.03
N ASP A 177 -28.25 -11.75 -0.50
CA ASP A 177 -29.66 -11.46 -0.76
C ASP A 177 -30.36 -10.86 0.47
N GLU A 178 -30.05 -11.33 1.67
CA GLU A 178 -30.58 -10.77 2.91
C GLU A 178 -30.14 -9.33 3.16
N LEU A 179 -28.95 -8.93 2.67
CA LEU A 179 -28.42 -7.58 2.85
C LEU A 179 -29.18 -6.54 2.03
N SER A 180 -29.86 -6.94 0.94
CA SER A 180 -30.61 -6.04 0.04
C SER A 180 -31.62 -5.13 0.74
N THR A 181 -32.00 -5.48 1.97
CA THR A 181 -32.97 -4.74 2.77
C THR A 181 -32.36 -3.62 3.64
N PHE A 182 -31.03 -3.57 3.78
CA PHE A 182 -30.32 -2.47 4.45
C PHE A 182 -30.15 -1.27 3.50
N VAL A 183 -31.26 -0.70 3.03
CA VAL A 183 -31.28 0.32 1.98
C VAL A 183 -30.61 1.65 2.37
N ASN A 184 -30.34 1.87 3.66
CA ASN A 184 -29.64 3.05 4.18
C ASN A 184 -28.12 2.88 4.25
N LEU A 185 -27.61 1.71 3.86
CA LEU A 185 -26.19 1.39 3.96
C LEU A 185 -25.36 2.29 3.03
N LYS A 186 -24.33 2.91 3.59
CA LYS A 186 -23.38 3.79 2.89
C LYS A 186 -22.00 3.17 2.77
N GLU A 187 -21.60 2.35 3.73
CA GLU A 187 -20.32 1.65 3.74
C GLU A 187 -20.54 0.15 3.89
N LEU A 188 -19.99 -0.64 2.95
CA LEU A 188 -20.05 -2.09 2.98
C LEU A 188 -18.68 -2.69 2.69
N ASN A 189 -18.17 -3.49 3.63
CA ASN A 189 -16.97 -4.30 3.42
C ASN A 189 -17.35 -5.79 3.44
N LEU A 190 -17.16 -6.44 2.30
CA LEU A 190 -17.38 -7.88 2.08
C LEU A 190 -16.08 -8.60 1.68
N SER A 191 -14.91 -7.97 1.87
CA SER A 191 -13.60 -8.53 1.51
C SER A 191 -13.39 -9.95 2.05
N GLN A 192 -12.52 -10.72 1.40
CA GLN A 192 -12.12 -12.07 1.80
C GLN A 192 -13.28 -13.10 1.88
N ASN A 193 -14.45 -12.79 1.33
CA ASN A 193 -15.56 -13.74 1.17
C ASN A 193 -15.50 -14.40 -0.22
N LYS A 194 -14.74 -15.49 -0.31
CA LYS A 194 -14.45 -16.18 -1.58
C LYS A 194 -15.73 -16.78 -2.21
N ASN A 195 -15.91 -16.54 -3.51
CA ASN A 195 -17.06 -16.99 -4.32
C ASN A 195 -18.41 -16.39 -3.89
N ILE A 196 -18.40 -15.19 -3.31
CA ILE A 196 -19.62 -14.49 -2.91
C ILE A 196 -20.46 -14.08 -4.12
N ASN A 197 -21.76 -14.38 -4.08
CA ASN A 197 -22.74 -13.87 -5.03
C ASN A 197 -23.20 -12.48 -4.60
N ILE A 198 -22.87 -11.46 -5.40
CA ILE A 198 -23.23 -10.06 -5.15
C ILE A 198 -24.45 -9.58 -5.95
N GLY A 199 -25.27 -10.49 -6.48
CA GLY A 199 -26.41 -10.16 -7.36
C GLY A 199 -27.36 -9.10 -6.79
N SER A 200 -27.59 -9.15 -5.48
CA SER A 200 -28.48 -8.25 -4.76
C SER A 200 -27.86 -6.92 -4.35
N ILE A 201 -26.56 -6.69 -4.63
CA ILE A 201 -25.90 -5.42 -4.27
C ILE A 201 -26.54 -4.21 -4.95
N LYS A 202 -27.12 -4.40 -6.14
CA LYS A 202 -27.80 -3.35 -6.93
C LYS A 202 -28.91 -2.62 -6.19
N TYR A 203 -29.45 -3.19 -5.11
CA TYR A 203 -30.49 -2.55 -4.30
C TYR A 203 -29.92 -1.57 -3.26
N LEU A 204 -28.62 -1.66 -2.95
CA LEU A 204 -27.91 -0.83 -1.97
C LEU A 204 -27.41 0.49 -2.58
N THR A 205 -28.32 1.22 -3.22
CA THR A 205 -28.00 2.40 -4.04
C THR A 205 -27.45 3.62 -3.27
N GLN A 206 -27.52 3.59 -1.93
CA GLN A 206 -26.95 4.62 -1.06
C GLN A 206 -25.46 4.39 -0.73
N LEU A 207 -24.87 3.29 -1.21
CA LEU A 207 -23.46 2.99 -0.99
C LEU A 207 -22.57 4.09 -1.59
N THR A 208 -21.71 4.64 -0.75
CA THR A 208 -20.60 5.53 -1.12
C THR A 208 -19.27 4.81 -1.07
N LYS A 209 -19.13 3.79 -0.20
CA LYS A 209 -17.92 2.98 -0.09
C LYS A 209 -18.25 1.49 -0.16
N LEU A 210 -17.51 0.77 -1.00
CA LEU A 210 -17.66 -0.66 -1.18
C LEU A 210 -16.29 -1.33 -1.28
N SER A 211 -16.07 -2.34 -0.45
CA SER A 211 -14.90 -3.22 -0.53
C SER A 211 -15.30 -4.65 -0.80
N LEU A 212 -14.70 -5.23 -1.85
CA LEU A 212 -14.93 -6.58 -2.35
C LEU A 212 -13.58 -7.30 -2.61
N GLU A 213 -12.53 -6.93 -1.90
CA GLU A 213 -11.19 -7.47 -2.10
C GLU A 213 -11.13 -9.00 -1.90
N ASN A 214 -10.38 -9.70 -2.76
CA ASN A 214 -10.15 -11.15 -2.68
C ASN A 214 -11.44 -11.98 -2.53
N CYS A 215 -12.50 -11.57 -3.22
CA CYS A 215 -13.80 -12.25 -3.23
C CYS A 215 -13.91 -13.32 -4.32
N LYS A 216 -12.90 -13.43 -5.20
CA LYS A 216 -12.92 -14.29 -6.41
C LYS A 216 -14.12 -14.00 -7.31
N LEU A 217 -14.48 -12.73 -7.44
CA LEU A 217 -15.54 -12.29 -8.32
C LEU A 217 -15.13 -12.47 -9.78
N VAL A 218 -16.09 -12.85 -10.61
CA VAL A 218 -15.94 -12.90 -12.07
C VAL A 218 -16.89 -11.90 -12.75
N ASN A 219 -18.03 -11.60 -12.13
CA ASN A 219 -19.06 -10.71 -12.68
C ASN A 219 -19.44 -9.64 -11.67
N ILE A 220 -19.26 -8.37 -12.08
CA ILE A 220 -19.59 -7.19 -11.29
C ILE A 220 -20.63 -6.28 -11.95
N GLN A 221 -21.43 -6.80 -12.89
CA GLN A 221 -22.44 -6.01 -13.62
C GLN A 221 -23.38 -5.22 -12.68
N ASN A 222 -23.71 -5.79 -11.53
CA ASN A 222 -24.61 -5.18 -10.54
C ASN A 222 -24.01 -3.94 -9.85
N ILE A 223 -22.68 -3.73 -9.91
CA ILE A 223 -22.03 -2.52 -9.36
C ILE A 223 -22.41 -1.27 -10.19
N SER A 224 -22.76 -1.43 -11.47
CA SER A 224 -23.16 -0.30 -12.33
C SER A 224 -24.37 0.51 -11.82
N PHE A 225 -25.17 -0.06 -10.91
CA PHE A 225 -26.31 0.62 -10.27
C PHE A 225 -25.88 1.54 -9.10
N LEU A 226 -24.67 1.40 -8.59
CA LEU A 226 -24.17 2.07 -7.38
C LEU A 226 -23.52 3.43 -7.71
N THR A 227 -24.29 4.29 -8.37
CA THR A 227 -23.78 5.57 -8.94
C THR A 227 -23.29 6.60 -7.92
N ASN A 228 -23.57 6.39 -6.62
CA ASN A 228 -23.08 7.23 -5.52
C ASN A 228 -21.71 6.79 -4.98
N LEU A 229 -21.12 5.71 -5.51
CA LEU A 229 -19.81 5.24 -5.05
C LEU A 229 -18.72 6.30 -5.29
N THR A 230 -18.02 6.62 -4.21
CA THR A 230 -16.81 7.45 -4.19
C THR A 230 -15.55 6.62 -3.98
N ASP A 231 -15.69 5.47 -3.32
CA ASP A 231 -14.58 4.58 -2.97
C ASP A 231 -14.94 3.13 -3.32
N LEU A 232 -14.14 2.50 -4.17
CA LEU A 232 -14.35 1.12 -4.60
C LEU A 232 -13.05 0.33 -4.55
N ASN A 233 -13.03 -0.74 -3.75
CA ASN A 233 -11.95 -1.71 -3.71
C ASN A 233 -12.38 -3.03 -4.35
N LEU A 234 -11.74 -3.39 -5.46
CA LEU A 234 -11.93 -4.63 -6.21
C LEU A 234 -10.65 -5.48 -6.28
N ASN A 235 -9.64 -5.16 -5.47
CA ASN A 235 -8.34 -5.85 -5.45
C ASN A 235 -8.49 -7.36 -5.42
N GLU A 236 -7.59 -8.07 -6.10
CA GLU A 236 -7.53 -9.53 -6.11
C GLU A 236 -8.83 -10.19 -6.62
N ASN A 237 -9.48 -9.57 -7.62
CA ASN A 237 -10.58 -10.18 -8.37
C ASN A 237 -10.31 -10.11 -9.88
N GLN A 238 -10.40 -11.24 -10.58
CA GLN A 238 -10.28 -11.30 -12.04
C GLN A 238 -11.58 -10.85 -12.71
N VAL A 239 -11.78 -9.55 -12.85
CA VAL A 239 -13.07 -8.96 -13.27
C VAL A 239 -12.96 -8.09 -14.52
N ASP A 240 -14.02 -8.10 -15.33
CA ASP A 240 -14.26 -7.07 -16.34
C ASP A 240 -14.78 -5.79 -15.66
N ILE A 241 -14.05 -4.68 -15.86
CA ILE A 241 -14.37 -3.37 -15.28
C ILE A 241 -15.31 -2.52 -16.15
N THR A 242 -15.85 -3.05 -17.25
CA THR A 242 -16.88 -2.37 -18.07
C THR A 242 -18.04 -1.77 -17.25
N PRO A 243 -18.56 -2.43 -16.20
CA PRO A 243 -19.62 -1.89 -15.36
C PRO A 243 -19.27 -0.59 -14.60
N LEU A 244 -17.99 -0.24 -14.48
CA LEU A 244 -17.54 0.96 -13.79
C LEU A 244 -17.72 2.25 -14.61
N SER A 245 -17.94 2.14 -15.92
CA SER A 245 -17.93 3.27 -16.88
C SER A 245 -18.83 4.48 -16.53
N ASN A 246 -19.89 4.26 -15.75
CA ASN A 246 -20.86 5.30 -15.34
C ASN A 246 -20.72 5.76 -13.88
N LEU A 247 -19.74 5.24 -13.13
CA LEU A 247 -19.52 5.58 -11.72
C LEU A 247 -18.71 6.88 -11.57
N SER A 248 -19.23 7.95 -12.18
CA SER A 248 -18.56 9.24 -12.33
C SER A 248 -18.22 9.99 -11.03
N GLN A 249 -18.69 9.51 -9.88
CA GLN A 249 -18.39 10.03 -8.54
C GLN A 249 -17.18 9.36 -7.88
N LEU A 250 -16.59 8.34 -8.52
CA LEU A 250 -15.42 7.65 -7.97
C LEU A 250 -14.22 8.59 -7.84
N ASN A 251 -13.71 8.67 -6.61
CA ASN A 251 -12.51 9.39 -6.23
C ASN A 251 -11.35 8.42 -5.98
N ASN A 252 -11.63 7.26 -5.40
CA ASN A 252 -10.64 6.25 -5.03
C ASN A 252 -11.03 4.89 -5.63
N LEU A 253 -10.14 4.33 -6.45
CA LEU A 253 -10.36 3.04 -7.12
C LEU A 253 -9.13 2.14 -6.96
N HIS A 254 -9.37 0.96 -6.39
CA HIS A 254 -8.35 -0.07 -6.19
C HIS A 254 -8.63 -1.27 -7.10
N LEU A 255 -7.66 -1.58 -7.97
CA LEU A 255 -7.69 -2.64 -8.97
C LEU A 255 -6.36 -3.44 -8.99
N PHE A 256 -5.69 -3.56 -7.84
CA PHE A 256 -4.51 -4.41 -7.69
C PHE A 256 -4.83 -5.87 -8.01
N GLY A 257 -3.99 -6.54 -8.80
CA GLY A 257 -4.14 -7.98 -9.01
C GLY A 257 -5.42 -8.40 -9.74
N CYS A 258 -6.01 -7.52 -10.55
CA CYS A 258 -7.28 -7.78 -11.23
C CYS A 258 -7.15 -8.52 -12.58
N GLY A 259 -5.93 -8.81 -13.04
CA GLY A 259 -5.66 -9.47 -14.32
C GLY A 259 -6.09 -8.62 -15.53
N LEU A 260 -6.03 -7.29 -15.41
CA LEU A 260 -6.44 -6.36 -16.46
C LEU A 260 -5.37 -6.21 -17.55
N ALA A 261 -5.78 -6.27 -18.80
CA ALA A 261 -4.99 -5.84 -19.95
C ALA A 261 -5.37 -4.41 -20.37
N SER A 262 -4.50 -3.73 -21.14
CA SER A 262 -4.69 -2.34 -21.57
C SER A 262 -6.04 -2.06 -22.23
N VAL A 263 -6.56 -3.00 -23.05
CA VAL A 263 -7.84 -2.85 -23.77
C VAL A 263 -9.04 -2.73 -22.83
N GLN A 264 -8.92 -3.25 -21.60
CA GLN A 264 -9.95 -3.25 -20.60
C GLN A 264 -9.99 -1.95 -19.78
N LEU A 265 -9.03 -1.03 -19.98
CA LEU A 265 -8.98 0.24 -19.25
C LEU A 265 -9.93 1.32 -19.82
N SER A 266 -10.60 1.06 -20.95
CA SER A 266 -11.51 2.03 -21.58
C SER A 266 -12.62 2.58 -20.66
N PRO A 267 -13.17 1.84 -19.66
CA PRO A 267 -14.16 2.38 -18.74
C PRO A 267 -13.61 3.51 -17.85
N LEU A 268 -12.30 3.51 -17.58
CA LEU A 268 -11.67 4.49 -16.69
C LEU A 268 -11.67 5.91 -17.27
N GLN A 269 -11.72 6.07 -18.60
CA GLN A 269 -11.61 7.36 -19.28
C GLN A 269 -12.68 8.40 -18.87
N ASN A 270 -13.81 7.92 -18.33
CA ASN A 270 -14.95 8.74 -17.92
C ASN A 270 -14.95 9.06 -16.42
N LEU A 271 -14.04 8.47 -15.64
CA LEU A 271 -13.98 8.62 -14.18
C LEU A 271 -13.16 9.86 -13.80
N LEU A 272 -13.60 11.01 -14.31
CA LEU A 272 -12.84 12.27 -14.26
C LEU A 272 -12.62 12.83 -12.84
N GLN A 273 -13.32 12.31 -11.84
CA GLN A 273 -13.17 12.69 -10.43
C GLN A 273 -12.09 11.88 -9.70
N LEU A 274 -11.48 10.86 -10.34
CA LEU A 274 -10.46 10.05 -9.70
C LEU A 274 -9.29 10.91 -9.20
N VAL A 275 -8.96 10.69 -7.92
CA VAL A 275 -7.83 11.27 -7.19
C VAL A 275 -6.79 10.20 -6.88
N TYR A 276 -7.24 8.98 -6.57
CA TYR A 276 -6.41 7.82 -6.29
C TYR A 276 -6.78 6.67 -7.24
N LEU A 277 -5.77 6.11 -7.91
CA LEU A 277 -5.93 4.95 -8.78
C LEU A 277 -4.78 3.96 -8.56
N GLN A 278 -5.13 2.75 -8.15
CA GLN A 278 -4.20 1.63 -8.02
C GLN A 278 -4.47 0.59 -9.10
N LEU A 279 -3.45 0.31 -9.92
CA LEU A 279 -3.46 -0.65 -11.04
C LEU A 279 -2.25 -1.60 -10.97
N GLU A 280 -1.60 -1.71 -9.82
CA GLU A 280 -0.47 -2.60 -9.59
C GLU A 280 -0.79 -4.07 -9.94
N ALA A 281 0.23 -4.82 -10.39
CA ALA A 281 0.17 -6.26 -10.62
C ALA A 281 -0.95 -6.66 -11.59
N ASN A 282 -0.98 -6.02 -12.75
CA ASN A 282 -1.86 -6.34 -13.87
C ASN A 282 -1.01 -6.66 -15.13
N GLU A 283 -1.66 -6.80 -16.28
CA GLU A 283 -1.01 -7.09 -17.57
C GLU A 283 -1.05 -5.86 -18.51
N ILE A 284 -0.91 -4.66 -17.93
CA ILE A 284 -1.06 -3.39 -18.66
C ILE A 284 0.24 -3.05 -19.37
N TYR A 285 0.15 -2.65 -20.65
CA TYR A 285 1.27 -2.13 -21.44
C TYR A 285 1.01 -0.74 -22.03
N ASP A 286 -0.26 -0.33 -22.16
CA ASP A 286 -0.69 0.98 -22.67
C ASP A 286 -1.66 1.62 -21.68
N ILE A 287 -1.27 2.81 -21.20
CA ILE A 287 -2.02 3.64 -20.25
C ILE A 287 -2.56 4.91 -20.91
N SER A 288 -2.73 4.92 -22.23
CA SER A 288 -3.27 6.05 -22.99
C SER A 288 -4.66 6.50 -22.54
N THR A 289 -5.45 5.58 -21.98
CA THR A 289 -6.79 5.82 -21.42
C THR A 289 -6.78 6.75 -20.21
N LEU A 290 -5.65 6.87 -19.48
CA LEU A 290 -5.55 7.67 -18.27
C LEU A 290 -5.34 9.17 -18.54
N ASN A 291 -5.10 9.56 -19.80
CA ASN A 291 -4.65 10.92 -20.17
C ASN A 291 -5.62 12.06 -19.81
N LYS A 292 -6.89 11.76 -19.51
CA LYS A 292 -7.94 12.73 -19.12
C LYS A 292 -8.15 12.83 -17.62
N LEU A 293 -7.53 11.96 -16.82
CA LEU A 293 -7.74 11.87 -15.37
C LEU A 293 -6.92 12.94 -14.62
N ILE A 294 -7.05 14.19 -15.03
CA ILE A 294 -6.22 15.33 -14.61
C ILE A 294 -6.29 15.64 -13.11
N ASN A 295 -7.28 15.10 -12.39
CA ASN A 295 -7.44 15.25 -10.95
C ASN A 295 -6.64 14.21 -10.14
N LEU A 296 -6.01 13.22 -10.79
CA LEU A 296 -5.19 12.23 -10.13
C LEU A 296 -4.05 12.90 -9.38
N LYS A 297 -3.91 12.49 -8.11
CA LYS A 297 -2.80 12.85 -7.22
C LYS A 297 -1.94 11.64 -6.91
N HIS A 298 -2.54 10.45 -6.92
CA HIS A 298 -1.89 9.19 -6.57
C HIS A 298 -2.15 8.15 -7.66
N LEU A 299 -1.06 7.63 -8.23
CA LEU A 299 -1.11 6.63 -9.29
C LEU A 299 -0.08 5.52 -9.04
N GLU A 300 -0.57 4.31 -8.88
CA GLU A 300 0.23 3.09 -8.70
C GLU A 300 0.08 2.20 -9.93
N LEU A 301 1.20 1.91 -10.60
CA LEU A 301 1.28 1.16 -11.86
C LEU A 301 2.33 0.03 -11.80
N GLN A 302 2.96 -0.18 -10.65
CA GLN A 302 4.05 -1.13 -10.48
C GLN A 302 3.67 -2.57 -10.83
N CYS A 303 4.65 -3.38 -11.19
CA CYS A 303 4.45 -4.77 -11.61
C CYS A 303 3.53 -4.90 -12.84
N ASN A 304 3.73 -4.06 -13.87
CA ASN A 304 3.05 -4.12 -15.16
C ASN A 304 4.07 -4.12 -16.32
N ASN A 305 3.61 -4.34 -17.54
CA ASN A 305 4.45 -4.38 -18.75
C ASN A 305 4.50 -3.04 -19.50
N ILE A 306 4.46 -1.92 -18.76
CA ILE A 306 4.40 -0.56 -19.32
C ILE A 306 5.79 -0.16 -19.82
N ASN A 307 5.86 0.29 -21.08
CA ASN A 307 7.12 0.75 -21.68
C ASN A 307 7.15 2.24 -22.05
N ASP A 308 5.98 2.88 -22.13
CA ASP A 308 5.80 4.29 -22.45
C ASP A 308 4.78 4.93 -21.50
N ILE A 309 5.23 5.98 -20.80
CA ILE A 309 4.42 6.78 -19.89
C ILE A 309 4.07 8.16 -20.48
N SER A 310 4.27 8.38 -21.78
CA SER A 310 4.00 9.66 -22.44
C SER A 310 2.55 10.14 -22.34
N SER A 311 1.60 9.23 -22.09
CA SER A 311 0.18 9.55 -21.94
C SER A 311 -0.15 10.35 -20.69
N ILE A 312 0.61 10.19 -19.60
CA ILE A 312 0.36 10.88 -18.33
C ILE A 312 0.92 12.31 -18.28
N LYS A 313 1.37 12.84 -19.43
CA LYS A 313 1.97 14.18 -19.57
C LYS A 313 1.14 15.36 -19.07
N ASN A 314 -0.17 15.18 -18.93
CA ASN A 314 -1.13 16.20 -18.48
C ASN A 314 -1.60 15.98 -17.04
N LEU A 315 -1.11 14.93 -16.36
CA LEU A 315 -1.47 14.63 -14.96
C LEU A 315 -0.60 15.45 -14.01
N GLU A 316 -0.61 16.77 -14.19
CA GLU A 316 0.27 17.71 -13.49
C GLU A 316 -0.01 17.79 -11.98
N ASN A 317 -1.16 17.29 -11.52
CA ASN A 317 -1.54 17.24 -10.10
C ASN A 317 -0.98 16.01 -9.36
N LEU A 318 -0.29 15.10 -10.04
CA LEU A 318 0.34 13.94 -9.40
C LEU A 318 1.35 14.38 -8.34
N THR A 319 1.16 13.85 -7.14
CA THR A 319 2.07 13.98 -5.99
C THR A 319 2.76 12.66 -5.68
N PHE A 320 2.14 11.53 -6.03
CA PHE A 320 2.69 10.18 -5.87
C PHE A 320 2.59 9.43 -7.19
N LEU A 321 3.71 8.82 -7.60
CA LEU A 321 3.78 7.92 -8.76
C LEU A 321 4.65 6.72 -8.44
N ASP A 322 4.09 5.52 -8.56
CA ASP A 322 4.86 4.27 -8.55
C ASP A 322 4.77 3.57 -9.91
N ILE A 323 5.94 3.40 -10.51
CA ILE A 323 6.17 2.75 -11.81
C ILE A 323 7.30 1.71 -11.69
N SER A 324 7.50 1.16 -10.49
CA SER A 324 8.49 0.12 -10.21
C SER A 324 8.16 -1.18 -10.94
N HIS A 325 9.18 -2.02 -11.19
CA HIS A 325 9.05 -3.28 -11.91
C HIS A 325 8.24 -3.14 -13.22
N CYS A 326 8.54 -2.08 -13.98
CA CYS A 326 8.01 -1.84 -15.32
C CYS A 326 9.16 -1.90 -16.35
N GLU A 327 8.84 -1.97 -17.64
CA GLU A 327 9.82 -1.99 -18.74
C GLU A 327 9.97 -0.61 -19.42
N ILE A 328 9.93 0.48 -18.64
CA ILE A 328 9.87 1.84 -19.20
C ILE A 328 11.18 2.20 -19.90
N LYS A 329 11.05 2.71 -21.13
CA LYS A 329 12.19 3.15 -21.96
C LYS A 329 12.27 4.66 -22.12
N TYR A 330 11.15 5.37 -21.94
CA TYR A 330 11.04 6.79 -22.23
C TYR A 330 10.49 7.58 -21.04
N PHE A 331 11.38 8.26 -20.32
CA PHE A 331 11.06 8.98 -19.09
C PHE A 331 10.93 10.50 -19.27
N SER A 332 11.00 10.97 -20.51
CA SER A 332 11.01 12.40 -20.83
C SER A 332 9.78 13.16 -20.33
N VAL A 333 8.68 12.45 -20.05
CA VAL A 333 7.45 13.02 -19.49
C VAL A 333 7.62 13.50 -18.05
N LEU A 334 8.52 12.89 -17.27
CA LEU A 334 8.67 13.16 -15.84
C LEU A 334 8.94 14.64 -15.56
N ARG A 335 9.69 15.34 -16.43
CA ARG A 335 9.95 16.79 -16.28
C ARG A 335 8.69 17.67 -16.22
N LYS A 336 7.53 17.15 -16.63
CA LYS A 336 6.24 17.87 -16.55
C LYS A 336 5.50 17.65 -15.24
N LEU A 337 5.80 16.57 -14.53
CA LEU A 337 5.13 16.18 -13.29
C LEU A 337 5.75 16.90 -12.08
N ILE A 338 5.89 18.22 -12.18
CA ILE A 338 6.65 19.06 -11.24
C ILE A 338 6.09 19.09 -9.81
N ASN A 339 4.88 18.56 -9.60
CA ASN A 339 4.24 18.45 -8.30
C ASN A 339 4.52 17.13 -7.58
N LEU A 340 5.27 16.20 -8.19
CA LEU A 340 5.65 14.94 -7.55
C LEU A 340 6.43 15.20 -6.25
N GLU A 341 5.97 14.54 -5.20
CA GLU A 341 6.60 14.49 -3.88
C GLU A 341 7.19 13.11 -3.60
N GLU A 342 6.59 12.05 -4.16
CA GLU A 342 7.05 10.67 -4.03
C GLU A 342 7.10 10.00 -5.41
N LEU A 343 8.25 9.38 -5.73
CA LEU A 343 8.49 8.70 -7.01
C LEU A 343 9.22 7.38 -6.78
N TYR A 344 8.55 6.28 -7.14
CA TYR A 344 9.09 4.93 -7.02
C TYR A 344 9.29 4.34 -8.43
N MET A 345 10.51 3.89 -8.70
CA MET A 345 10.93 3.40 -10.01
C MET A 345 11.85 2.18 -9.93
N CYS A 346 11.82 1.45 -8.81
CA CYS A 346 12.68 0.30 -8.59
C CYS A 346 12.62 -0.69 -9.76
N GLU A 347 13.75 -1.29 -10.11
CA GLU A 347 13.92 -2.24 -11.22
C GLU A 347 13.68 -1.74 -12.66
N ASN A 348 13.77 -0.42 -12.93
CA ASN A 348 13.73 0.11 -14.30
C ASN A 348 15.14 0.26 -14.92
N ARG A 349 15.72 -0.84 -15.42
CA ARG A 349 17.16 -0.96 -15.82
C ARG A 349 17.69 -0.02 -16.93
N TYR A 350 16.84 0.76 -17.59
CA TYR A 350 17.22 1.68 -18.68
C TYR A 350 16.88 3.14 -18.37
N PHE A 351 16.74 3.47 -17.09
CA PHE A 351 16.33 4.80 -16.71
C PHE A 351 17.46 5.83 -16.83
N ASP A 352 17.28 6.80 -17.74
CA ASP A 352 18.05 8.05 -17.72
C ASP A 352 17.48 9.00 -16.67
N ILE A 353 18.16 9.06 -15.52
CA ILE A 353 17.75 9.89 -14.39
C ILE A 353 17.92 11.39 -14.64
N SER A 354 18.44 11.84 -15.79
CA SER A 354 18.60 13.28 -16.11
C SER A 354 17.32 14.11 -15.97
N GLN A 355 16.14 13.48 -16.12
CA GLN A 355 14.85 14.16 -16.04
C GLN A 355 14.40 14.44 -14.60
N ILE A 356 14.95 13.76 -13.57
CA ILE A 356 14.50 13.95 -12.19
C ILE A 356 14.93 15.30 -11.62
N GLN A 357 15.97 15.94 -12.20
CA GLN A 357 16.48 17.23 -11.75
C GLN A 357 15.41 18.36 -11.76
N TYR A 358 14.32 18.18 -12.52
CA TYR A 358 13.22 19.13 -12.60
C TYR A 358 12.17 18.93 -11.47
N LEU A 359 12.20 17.80 -10.77
CA LEU A 359 11.22 17.39 -9.77
C LEU A 359 11.60 17.87 -8.35
N VAL A 360 11.84 19.18 -8.21
CA VAL A 360 12.41 19.79 -7.00
C VAL A 360 11.55 19.67 -5.73
N LYS A 361 10.29 19.22 -5.85
CA LYS A 361 9.38 18.95 -4.73
C LYS A 361 9.51 17.54 -4.16
N LEU A 362 10.29 16.65 -4.80
CA LEU A 362 10.50 15.29 -4.32
C LEU A 362 11.04 15.28 -2.89
N ARG A 363 10.39 14.47 -2.07
CA ARG A 363 10.74 14.12 -0.69
C ARG A 363 11.19 12.67 -0.60
N LYS A 364 10.59 11.78 -1.40
CA LYS A 364 10.99 10.37 -1.46
C LYS A 364 11.26 9.94 -2.89
N ILE A 365 12.37 9.25 -3.08
CA ILE A 365 12.68 8.62 -4.35
C ILE A 365 13.27 7.23 -4.14
N ASP A 366 12.76 6.27 -4.88
CA ASP A 366 13.30 4.90 -4.95
C ASP A 366 13.73 4.60 -6.38
N LEU A 367 15.04 4.38 -6.54
CA LEU A 367 15.74 4.04 -7.76
C LEU A 367 16.59 2.77 -7.58
N CYS A 368 16.19 1.87 -6.67
CA CYS A 368 16.86 0.60 -6.48
C CYS A 368 16.88 -0.21 -7.80
N LEU A 369 17.99 -0.93 -8.05
CA LEU A 369 18.15 -1.82 -9.21
C LEU A 369 17.88 -1.17 -10.60
N CYS A 370 18.27 0.10 -10.77
CA CYS A 370 18.03 0.86 -12.01
C CYS A 370 19.24 0.95 -12.95
N ASN A 371 20.36 0.30 -12.62
CA ASN A 371 21.63 0.33 -13.39
C ASN A 371 22.22 1.76 -13.53
N ILE A 372 22.09 2.57 -12.47
CA ILE A 372 22.55 3.96 -12.43
C ILE A 372 24.04 4.02 -12.10
N TYR A 373 24.77 4.93 -12.74
CA TYR A 373 26.18 5.23 -12.45
C TYR A 373 26.41 6.71 -12.10
N ASP A 374 25.71 7.64 -12.76
CA ASP A 374 25.81 9.08 -12.53
C ASP A 374 24.57 9.61 -11.82
N ILE A 375 24.74 10.02 -10.57
CA ILE A 375 23.69 10.63 -9.74
C ILE A 375 23.76 12.17 -9.66
N SER A 376 24.53 12.82 -10.54
CA SER A 376 24.57 14.29 -10.62
C SER A 376 23.19 14.96 -10.76
N PRO A 377 22.19 14.37 -11.45
CA PRO A 377 20.83 14.91 -11.51
C PRO A 377 20.10 15.03 -10.16
N LEU A 378 20.59 14.38 -9.09
CA LEU A 378 20.01 14.51 -7.75
C LEU A 378 20.37 15.83 -7.05
N ARG A 379 21.43 16.55 -7.47
CA ARG A 379 21.90 17.78 -6.80
C ARG A 379 20.80 18.81 -6.49
N PRO A 380 19.84 19.09 -7.40
CA PRO A 380 18.81 20.10 -7.14
C PRO A 380 17.71 19.68 -6.17
N LEU A 381 17.64 18.39 -5.79
CA LEU A 381 16.54 17.83 -4.99
C LEU A 381 16.71 18.07 -3.49
N ILE A 382 16.94 19.31 -3.09
CA ILE A 382 17.28 19.70 -1.71
C ILE A 382 16.20 19.35 -0.66
N ASN A 383 14.98 19.03 -1.09
CA ASN A 383 13.86 18.64 -0.22
C ASN A 383 13.80 17.12 0.05
N LEU A 384 14.71 16.34 -0.53
CA LEU A 384 14.73 14.89 -0.40
C LEU A 384 15.00 14.48 1.06
N GLN A 385 14.20 13.53 1.54
CA GLN A 385 14.19 12.98 2.90
C GLN A 385 14.48 11.47 2.89
N TYR A 386 13.96 10.76 1.89
CA TYR A 386 14.21 9.35 1.62
C TYR A 386 14.84 9.17 0.24
N LEU A 387 15.95 8.45 0.18
CA LEU A 387 16.62 8.07 -1.06
C LEU A 387 17.06 6.61 -1.01
N ASP A 388 16.50 5.81 -1.91
CA ASP A 388 17.01 4.49 -2.21
C ASP A 388 17.67 4.48 -3.59
N ILE A 389 18.97 4.22 -3.62
CA ILE A 389 19.79 4.00 -4.83
C ILE A 389 20.64 2.73 -4.64
N SER A 390 20.16 1.78 -3.85
CA SER A 390 20.79 0.48 -3.66
C SER A 390 20.80 -0.34 -4.97
N GLU A 391 21.68 -1.34 -5.05
CA GLU A 391 21.80 -2.24 -6.20
C GLU A 391 22.03 -1.52 -7.54
N ASN A 392 22.93 -0.53 -7.53
CA ASN A 392 23.32 0.25 -8.71
C ASN A 392 24.85 0.17 -8.93
N ASN A 393 25.37 0.92 -9.90
CA ASN A 393 26.80 0.97 -10.25
C ASN A 393 27.42 2.32 -9.87
N ILE A 394 27.00 2.89 -8.73
CA ILE A 394 27.41 4.23 -8.30
C ILE A 394 28.77 4.15 -7.60
N PHE A 395 29.70 5.02 -7.98
CA PHE A 395 31.01 5.15 -7.35
C PHE A 395 31.28 6.56 -6.80
N ASP A 396 30.63 7.60 -7.33
CA ASP A 396 30.72 8.98 -6.85
C ASP A 396 29.41 9.44 -6.21
N ILE A 397 29.47 9.68 -4.91
CA ILE A 397 28.36 10.22 -4.11
C ILE A 397 28.50 11.71 -3.79
N SER A 398 29.46 12.42 -4.40
CA SER A 398 29.58 13.86 -4.26
C SER A 398 28.29 14.66 -4.55
N PRO A 399 27.38 14.22 -5.45
CA PRO A 399 26.09 14.87 -5.65
C PRO A 399 25.20 14.93 -4.41
N LEU A 400 25.35 13.98 -3.46
CA LEU A 400 24.52 13.90 -2.25
C LEU A 400 24.89 14.95 -1.19
N ALA A 401 26.07 15.59 -1.31
CA ALA A 401 26.58 16.51 -0.31
C ALA A 401 25.66 17.72 -0.04
N GLN A 402 24.78 18.09 -0.95
CA GLN A 402 23.87 19.24 -0.76
C GLN A 402 22.51 18.85 -0.19
N LEU A 403 22.20 17.55 -0.06
CA LEU A 403 20.89 17.03 0.35
C LEU A 403 20.74 17.01 1.87
N LYS A 404 20.73 18.19 2.48
CA LYS A 404 20.74 18.37 3.95
C LYS A 404 19.49 17.90 4.69
N ASN A 405 18.42 17.59 3.97
CA ASN A 405 17.16 17.12 4.55
C ASN A 405 17.04 15.58 4.54
N LEU A 406 18.06 14.88 4.03
CA LEU A 406 18.06 13.44 3.90
C LEU A 406 18.16 12.77 5.28
N THR A 407 17.15 11.98 5.63
CA THR A 407 17.05 11.26 6.92
C THR A 407 17.15 9.76 6.76
N GLU A 408 16.85 9.25 5.57
CA GLU A 408 16.89 7.83 5.23
C GLU A 408 17.63 7.65 3.90
N LEU A 409 18.71 6.88 3.90
CA LEU A 409 19.57 6.66 2.73
C LEU A 409 19.98 5.19 2.60
N GLN A 410 19.66 4.60 1.47
CA GLN A 410 20.09 3.25 1.10
C GLN A 410 21.08 3.32 -0.08
N LEU A 411 22.28 2.80 0.14
CA LEU A 411 23.41 2.79 -0.81
C LEU A 411 23.99 1.39 -1.02
N GLU A 412 23.36 0.36 -0.45
CA GLU A 412 23.88 -1.01 -0.48
C GLU A 412 24.12 -1.50 -1.91
N TYR A 413 25.05 -2.44 -2.10
CA TYR A 413 25.31 -3.06 -3.41
C TYR A 413 25.65 -2.04 -4.51
N ASN A 414 26.58 -1.14 -4.23
CA ASN A 414 27.15 -0.18 -5.18
C ASN A 414 28.68 -0.36 -5.31
N MET A 415 29.37 0.63 -5.87
CA MET A 415 30.83 0.68 -6.05
C MET A 415 31.50 1.82 -5.28
N ILE A 416 30.94 2.19 -4.12
CA ILE A 416 31.35 3.38 -3.36
C ILE A 416 32.54 3.02 -2.46
N ALA A 417 33.66 3.73 -2.65
CA ALA A 417 34.87 3.56 -1.85
C ALA A 417 35.08 4.66 -0.79
N ASN A 418 34.44 5.82 -0.95
CA ASN A 418 34.64 6.98 -0.09
C ASN A 418 33.29 7.57 0.33
N PHE A 419 33.11 7.69 1.65
CA PHE A 419 31.90 8.21 2.29
C PHE A 419 32.10 9.57 2.97
N SER A 420 33.27 10.21 2.82
CA SER A 420 33.57 11.51 3.44
C SER A 420 32.56 12.61 3.07
N GLN A 421 31.94 12.50 1.89
CA GLN A 421 30.90 13.41 1.41
C GLN A 421 29.56 13.26 2.16
N LEU A 422 29.43 12.30 3.09
CA LEU A 422 28.27 12.15 3.95
C LEU A 422 28.54 12.60 5.39
N GLU A 423 29.77 13.00 5.74
CA GLU A 423 30.16 13.36 7.12
C GLU A 423 29.34 14.51 7.71
N HIS A 424 28.85 15.42 6.86
CA HIS A 424 28.00 16.55 7.28
C HIS A 424 26.51 16.21 7.37
N LEU A 425 26.09 15.01 6.94
CA LEU A 425 24.70 14.53 6.99
C LEU A 425 24.44 13.78 8.30
N SER A 426 24.86 14.34 9.44
CA SER A 426 24.81 13.72 10.78
C SER A 426 23.39 13.55 11.36
N ILE A 427 22.36 13.51 10.50
CA ILE A 427 20.93 13.47 10.84
C ILE A 427 20.24 12.20 10.32
N PHE A 428 20.98 11.20 9.83
CA PHE A 428 20.37 9.95 9.40
C PHE A 428 19.70 9.23 10.58
N ASN A 429 18.41 8.95 10.42
CA ASN A 429 17.71 7.98 11.25
C ASN A 429 18.09 6.55 10.81
N THR A 430 18.26 6.37 9.50
CA THR A 430 18.55 5.06 8.88
C THR A 430 19.56 5.25 7.75
N LEU A 431 20.66 4.49 7.78
CA LEU A 431 21.71 4.48 6.75
C LEU A 431 22.15 3.05 6.48
N PHE A 432 22.01 2.61 5.23
CA PHE A 432 22.47 1.30 4.76
C PHE A 432 23.54 1.47 3.68
N ILE A 433 24.74 0.93 3.90
CA ILE A 433 25.92 1.11 3.03
C ILE A 433 26.66 -0.19 2.70
N ASP A 434 26.11 -1.33 3.11
CA ASP A 434 26.80 -2.61 3.03
C ASP A 434 26.99 -3.10 1.59
N ASN A 435 27.82 -4.14 1.42
CA ASN A 435 28.03 -4.82 0.14
C ASN A 435 28.52 -3.91 -1.02
N GLN A 436 29.36 -2.93 -0.70
CA GLN A 436 30.10 -2.20 -1.73
C GLN A 436 31.11 -3.14 -2.40
N THR A 437 30.97 -3.29 -3.71
CA THR A 437 32.02 -3.92 -4.50
C THR A 437 33.10 -2.88 -4.76
N THR A 438 34.34 -3.14 -4.32
CA THR A 438 35.46 -2.37 -4.87
C THR A 438 35.43 -2.56 -6.38
N PRO A 439 35.73 -1.54 -7.21
CA PRO A 439 35.94 -1.75 -8.64
C PRO A 439 37.03 -2.80 -8.83
N THR A 440 36.66 -4.07 -8.90
CA THR A 440 37.58 -5.14 -9.21
C THR A 440 37.91 -4.95 -10.67
N LEU A 441 39.18 -4.68 -10.97
CA LEU A 441 39.74 -4.72 -12.32
C LEU A 441 39.60 -6.15 -12.88
N GLN A 442 38.39 -6.57 -13.19
CA GLN A 442 38.10 -7.75 -14.00
C GLN A 442 37.95 -7.26 -15.42
N GLU A 443 39.01 -7.44 -16.22
CA GLU A 443 39.08 -7.32 -17.69
C GLU A 443 37.88 -6.62 -18.37
N GLU A 444 37.73 -5.31 -18.16
CA GLU A 444 36.79 -4.53 -18.95
C GLU A 444 37.48 -4.11 -20.26
N LEU A 445 37.00 -4.66 -21.37
CA LEU A 445 37.21 -4.09 -22.69
C LEU A 445 36.64 -2.67 -22.73
N VAL A 446 37.52 -1.67 -22.60
CA VAL A 446 37.13 -0.26 -22.79
C VAL A 446 36.90 -0.02 -24.29
N TYR A 447 35.63 0.13 -24.69
CA TYR A 447 35.25 0.47 -26.06
C TYR A 447 35.28 1.99 -26.27
N VAL A 448 36.37 2.52 -26.84
CA VAL A 448 36.43 3.92 -27.26
C VAL A 448 36.04 4.03 -28.73
N LYS A 449 34.89 4.65 -29.01
CA LYS A 449 34.42 4.90 -30.38
C LYS A 449 34.84 6.30 -30.84
N MET A 450 35.94 6.41 -31.57
CA MET A 450 36.43 7.68 -32.11
C MET A 450 35.75 8.00 -33.46
N LYS A 451 35.33 9.26 -33.64
CA LYS A 451 34.70 9.76 -34.87
C LYS A 451 35.66 10.71 -35.59
N GLY A 452 36.00 10.44 -36.85
CA GLY A 452 36.86 11.29 -37.68
C GLY A 452 38.22 10.64 -37.96
N ILE A 453 38.40 10.12 -39.16
CA ILE A 453 39.65 9.51 -39.62
C ILE A 453 40.46 10.62 -40.29
N ASP A 454 41.52 11.09 -39.62
CA ASP A 454 42.76 11.63 -40.22
C ASP A 454 43.86 11.84 -39.15
N GLU A 455 43.51 11.94 -37.86
CA GLU A 455 44.46 12.20 -36.75
C GLU A 455 45.08 10.93 -36.11
N CYS A 456 44.60 9.73 -36.47
CA CYS A 456 45.03 8.46 -35.88
C CYS A 456 46.53 8.16 -36.08
N THR A 457 47.13 8.58 -37.19
CA THR A 457 48.55 8.28 -37.49
C THR A 457 49.50 9.06 -36.59
N THR A 458 49.18 10.32 -36.33
CA THR A 458 49.93 11.21 -35.43
C THR A 458 49.77 10.77 -33.97
N PHE A 459 48.55 10.34 -33.59
CA PHE A 459 48.27 9.76 -32.27
C PHE A 459 49.08 8.49 -32.00
N LEU A 460 49.18 7.58 -32.98
CA LEU A 460 49.96 6.34 -32.86
C LEU A 460 51.47 6.61 -32.71
N GLN A 461 52.01 7.61 -33.41
CA GLN A 461 53.42 8.01 -33.29
C GLN A 461 53.71 8.62 -31.91
N ASN A 462 52.86 9.52 -31.42
CA ASN A 462 52.99 10.12 -30.10
C ASN A 462 52.86 9.08 -28.98
N MET A 463 51.97 8.10 -29.13
CA MET A 463 51.80 6.97 -28.18
C MET A 463 53.03 6.05 -28.10
N SER A 464 53.78 5.88 -29.19
CA SER A 464 55.03 5.11 -29.16
C SER A 464 56.14 5.80 -28.35
N GLN A 465 56.16 7.14 -28.40
CA GLN A 465 57.10 7.99 -27.66
C GLN A 465 56.71 8.05 -26.18
N MET A 466 55.41 8.17 -25.88
CA MET A 466 54.84 8.05 -24.54
C MET A 466 55.13 6.70 -23.89
N ARG A 467 55.01 5.58 -24.62
CA ARG A 467 55.39 4.23 -24.15
C ARG A 467 56.84 4.16 -23.69
N LYS A 468 57.76 4.83 -24.41
CA LYS A 468 59.19 4.89 -24.04
C LYS A 468 59.40 5.71 -22.76
N GLN A 469 58.70 6.84 -22.63
CA GLN A 469 58.82 7.71 -21.45
C GLN A 469 58.21 7.07 -20.19
N MET A 470 57.04 6.40 -20.31
CA MET A 470 56.37 5.74 -19.19
C MET A 470 57.16 4.54 -18.64
N ARG A 471 57.78 3.73 -19.51
CA ARG A 471 58.67 2.61 -19.08
C ARG A 471 59.90 3.07 -18.29
N SER A 472 60.30 4.33 -18.45
CA SER A 472 61.46 4.89 -17.74
C SER A 472 61.11 5.55 -16.40
N ARG A 473 59.83 5.86 -16.15
CA ARG A 473 59.38 6.65 -14.98
C ARG A 473 58.52 5.87 -13.99
N VAL A 474 57.92 4.75 -14.41
CA VAL A 474 57.07 3.91 -13.56
C VAL A 474 57.55 2.47 -13.68
N ASN A 475 57.73 1.78 -12.56
CA ASN A 475 58.16 0.37 -12.51
C ASN A 475 57.01 -0.57 -12.95
N LEU A 476 56.58 -0.44 -14.21
CA LEU A 476 55.50 -1.19 -14.84
C LEU A 476 56.06 -2.49 -15.41
N THR A 477 56.25 -3.49 -14.56
CA THR A 477 56.78 -4.80 -14.98
C THR A 477 55.73 -5.69 -15.68
N LYS A 478 54.46 -5.29 -15.76
CA LYS A 478 53.38 -6.15 -16.30
C LYS A 478 52.34 -5.50 -17.25
N THR A 479 52.58 -4.32 -17.81
CA THR A 479 51.62 -3.73 -18.75
C THR A 479 51.91 -4.12 -20.20
N ARG A 480 51.08 -4.98 -20.80
CA ARG A 480 51.03 -5.22 -22.26
C ARG A 480 49.90 -4.40 -22.86
N VAL A 481 50.22 -3.58 -23.85
CA VAL A 481 49.23 -2.84 -24.64
C VAL A 481 49.26 -3.42 -26.06
N SER A 482 48.19 -4.08 -26.48
CA SER A 482 47.98 -4.56 -27.86
C SER A 482 47.00 -3.63 -28.59
N LEU A 483 47.24 -3.44 -29.88
CA LEU A 483 46.40 -2.66 -30.78
C LEU A 483 45.97 -3.58 -31.92
N CYS A 484 44.67 -3.80 -32.09
CA CYS A 484 44.12 -4.49 -33.26
C CYS A 484 43.24 -3.50 -34.03
N LYS A 485 43.43 -3.43 -35.35
CA LYS A 485 42.64 -2.58 -36.25
C LYS A 485 41.66 -3.47 -36.99
N GLU A 486 40.41 -3.52 -36.53
CA GLU A 486 39.32 -4.11 -37.31
C GLU A 486 38.48 -2.98 -37.92
N ASN A 487 38.38 -2.99 -39.25
CA ASN A 487 37.48 -2.19 -40.07
C ASN A 487 37.21 -0.74 -39.59
N SER A 488 38.09 0.16 -40.03
CA SER A 488 37.88 1.61 -40.23
C SER A 488 36.99 2.40 -39.27
N THR A 489 37.06 2.19 -37.95
CA THR A 489 36.99 3.28 -36.91
C THR A 489 37.19 2.80 -35.46
N ILE A 490 37.58 1.54 -35.21
CA ILE A 490 37.65 1.01 -33.84
C ILE A 490 39.09 0.64 -33.52
N ILE A 491 39.61 1.20 -32.42
CA ILE A 491 40.91 0.86 -31.85
C ILE A 491 40.66 0.17 -30.51
N HIS A 492 41.14 -1.06 -30.37
CA HIS A 492 41.11 -1.79 -29.10
C HIS A 492 42.35 -1.43 -28.27
N LEU A 493 42.13 -0.92 -27.05
CA LEU A 493 43.20 -0.67 -26.07
C LEU A 493 43.03 -1.63 -24.90
N HIS A 494 44.00 -2.54 -24.74
CA HIS A 494 44.10 -3.38 -23.56
C HIS A 494 45.05 -2.72 -22.56
N LEU A 495 44.53 -2.36 -21.38
CA LEU A 495 45.30 -1.75 -20.29
C LEU A 495 45.27 -2.67 -19.08
N PHE A 496 46.44 -2.97 -18.54
CA PHE A 496 46.62 -3.72 -17.30
C PHE A 496 47.27 -2.78 -16.28
N ASP A 497 46.48 -2.41 -15.26
CA ASP A 497 46.74 -1.57 -14.08
C ASP A 497 46.35 -0.07 -14.14
N ASN A 498 45.72 0.36 -13.03
CA ASN A 498 45.42 1.71 -12.53
C ASN A 498 45.14 2.81 -13.58
N ILE A 499 43.92 2.77 -14.11
CA ILE A 499 43.37 3.69 -15.12
C ILE A 499 43.37 5.18 -14.64
N THR A 500 43.21 5.43 -13.35
CA THR A 500 43.10 6.79 -12.77
C THR A 500 44.38 7.61 -12.91
N SER A 501 45.55 6.97 -12.75
CA SER A 501 46.87 7.58 -13.01
C SER A 501 47.09 7.89 -14.50
N LEU A 502 46.48 7.12 -15.39
CA LEU A 502 46.61 7.28 -16.84
C LEU A 502 45.77 8.47 -17.33
N PHE A 503 44.52 8.61 -16.86
CA PHE A 503 43.65 9.73 -17.23
C PHE A 503 44.21 11.08 -16.74
N GLN A 504 44.73 11.16 -15.51
CA GLN A 504 45.39 12.39 -15.01
C GLN A 504 46.62 12.80 -15.85
N GLN A 505 47.32 11.84 -16.47
CA GLN A 505 48.44 12.13 -17.36
C GLN A 505 47.99 12.41 -18.80
N LEU A 506 46.88 11.85 -19.27
CA LEU A 506 46.29 12.15 -20.58
C LEU A 506 45.68 13.56 -20.64
N ASP A 507 45.06 14.03 -19.55
CA ASP A 507 44.58 15.41 -19.41
C ASP A 507 45.71 16.45 -19.55
N SER A 508 46.93 16.08 -19.14
CA SER A 508 48.11 16.96 -19.28
C SER A 508 48.62 17.10 -20.74
N ILE A 509 48.08 16.30 -21.67
CA ILE A 509 48.48 16.27 -23.10
C ILE A 509 47.42 16.92 -24.00
N GLY A 510 46.25 17.27 -23.45
CA GLY A 510 45.43 18.37 -23.95
C GLY A 510 44.52 18.12 -25.15
N GLN A 511 44.11 16.88 -25.46
CA GLN A 511 43.11 16.64 -26.52
C GLN A 511 42.33 15.31 -26.37
N TYR A 512 41.43 15.14 -25.39
CA TYR A 512 40.38 14.10 -25.46
C TYR A 512 39.10 14.56 -24.76
N GLN A 513 37.95 14.09 -25.24
CA GLN A 513 36.68 14.05 -24.53
C GLN A 513 36.48 12.65 -23.95
#